data_AF-A0A1Z1MHF1-F1
#
_entry.id   AF-A0A1Z1MHF1-F1
#
_cell.length_a   1.000
_cell.length_b   1.000
_cell.length_c   1.000
_cell.angle_alpha   90.00
_cell.angle_beta   90.00
_cell.angle_gamma   90.00
#
_symmetry.space_group_name_H-M   'P 1'
#
loop_
_entity.id
_entity.type
_entity.pdbx_description
1 polymer ?
#
loop_
_entity_poly.entity_id
_entity_poly.type
_entity_poly.pdbx_seq_one_letter_code
_entity_poly.pdbx_strand_id
1 'polypeptide(L)' 'MYNIWSIKIAIIMIICNLLSVMIGRYAIAVRGLGPSIPLLGLEGLGLPELLATTSMGHVIGAGVILGLKSMQYL' A
#
# COMPACT_ATOMS: atom_id res chain seq x y z
N MET A 1 15.18 -21.52 -12.46
CA MET A 1 14.53 -20.87 -11.30
C MET A 1 13.75 -19.68 -11.82
N TYR A 2 12.42 -19.78 -11.93
CA TYR A 2 11.58 -18.65 -12.34
C TYR A 2 11.60 -17.64 -11.20
N ASN A 3 12.29 -16.51 -11.38
CA ASN A 3 12.33 -15.44 -10.38
C ASN A 3 10.90 -14.93 -10.18
N ILE A 4 10.25 -15.38 -9.10
CA ILE A 4 8.92 -14.90 -8.70
C ILE A 4 8.92 -13.39 -8.45
N TRP A 5 10.09 -12.82 -8.16
CA TRP A 5 10.28 -11.43 -7.80
C TRP A 5 11.14 -10.69 -8.83
N SER A 6 10.69 -9.51 -9.25
CA SER A 6 11.32 -8.66 -10.25
C SER A 6 11.15 -7.19 -9.87
N ILE A 7 12.04 -6.31 -10.33
CA ILE A 7 11.96 -4.87 -10.11
C ILE A 7 10.62 -4.29 -10.57
N LYS A 8 10.03 -4.86 -11.64
CA LYS A 8 8.69 -4.50 -12.11
C LYS A 8 7.61 -4.73 -11.05
N ILE A 9 7.67 -5.87 -10.35
CA ILE A 9 6.73 -6.24 -9.28
C ILE A 9 6.87 -5.27 -8.10
N ALA A 10 8.11 -4.94 -7.73
CA ALA A 10 8.37 -3.99 -6.66
C ALA A 10 7.79 -2.60 -6.96
N ILE A 11 7.97 -2.09 -8.19
CA ILE A 11 7.41 -0.80 -8.61
C ILE A 11 5.87 -0.82 -8.54
N ILE A 12 5.24 -1.89 -9.05
CA ILE A 12 3.77 -2.04 -8.98
C ILE A 12 3.29 -2.03 -7.51
N MET A 13 3.97 -2.76 -6.63
CA MET A 13 3.62 -2.81 -5.21
C MET A 13 3.74 -1.45 -4.52
N ILE A 14 4.78 -0.67 -4.83
CA ILE A 14 4.96 0.68 -4.30
C ILE A 14 3.83 1.61 -4.77
N ILE A 15 3.45 1.53 -6.05
CA ILE A 15 2.33 2.32 -6.60
C ILE A 15 1.01 1.96 -5.91
N CYS A 16 0.70 0.67 -5.73
CA CYS A 16 -0.51 0.23 -5.05
C CYS A 16 -0.57 0.69 -3.58
N ASN A 17 0.56 0.67 -2.87
CA ASN A 17 0.64 1.20 -1.51
C ASN A 17 0.43 2.72 -1.48
N LEU A 18 1.07 3.47 -2.38
CA LEU A 18 0.91 4.93 -2.44
C LEU A 18 -0.55 5.32 -2.73
N LEU A 19 -1.20 4.64 -3.67
CA LEU A 19 -2.63 4.83 -3.96
C LEU A 19 -3.50 4.52 -2.74
N SER A 20 -3.19 3.44 -2.00
CA SER A 20 -3.98 3.07 -0.82
C SER A 20 -3.80 4.04 0.35
N VAL A 21 -2.60 4.60 0.54
CA VAL A 21 -2.38 5.68 1.52
C VAL A 21 -3.18 6.93 1.13
N MET A 22 -3.18 7.30 -0.15
CA MET A 22 -3.97 8.44 -0.65
C MET A 22 -5.47 8.21 -0.44
N ILE A 23 -5.98 7.02 -0.76
CA ILE A 23 -7.39 6.65 -0.53
C ILE A 23 -7.71 6.66 0.96
N GLY A 24 -6.86 6.09 1.80
CA GLY A 24 -7.03 6.09 3.26
C GLY A 24 -7.09 7.49 3.85
N ARG A 25 -6.32 8.43 3.30
CA ARG A 25 -6.40 9.85 3.67
C ARG A 25 -7.74 10.50 3.36
N TYR A 26 -8.63 9.89 2.57
CA TYR A 26 -10.00 10.37 2.37
C TYR A 26 -11.05 9.42 2.98
N ALA A 27 -10.77 8.12 3.03
CA ALA A 27 -11.69 7.10 3.50
C ALA A 27 -11.73 6.92 5.02
N ILE A 28 -10.64 7.23 5.74
CA ILE A 28 -10.59 7.08 7.19
C ILE A 28 -11.37 8.22 7.84
N ALA A 29 -12.54 7.86 8.37
CA ALA A 29 -13.47 8.76 9.07
C ALA A 29 -13.05 9.03 10.52
N VAL A 30 -12.43 8.06 11.19
CA VAL A 30 -11.97 8.22 12.59
C VAL A 30 -10.45 8.22 12.62
N ARG A 31 -9.87 9.41 12.83
CA ARG A 31 -8.42 9.64 12.80
C ARG A 31 -7.84 9.82 14.17
N GLY A 32 -6.56 9.51 14.32
CA GLY A 32 -5.82 9.79 15.56
C GLY A 32 -6.17 8.88 16.74
N LEU A 33 -6.88 7.77 16.52
CA LEU A 33 -7.06 6.71 17.53
C LEU A 33 -5.79 5.85 17.63
N GLY A 34 -4.70 6.43 18.12
CA GLY A 34 -3.45 5.72 18.30
C GLY A 34 -2.25 6.64 18.44
N PRO A 35 -1.08 6.10 18.81
CA PRO A 35 0.12 6.91 18.96
C PRO A 35 0.45 7.63 17.64
N SER A 36 0.51 8.96 17.72
CA SER A 36 1.02 9.79 16.64
C SER A 36 2.50 9.48 16.46
N ILE A 37 2.89 8.88 15.33
CA ILE A 37 4.30 8.74 15.02
C ILE A 37 4.74 10.06 14.39
N PRO A 38 5.83 10.69 14.84
CA PRO A 38 6.49 11.77 14.10
C PRO A 38 7.28 11.17 12.92
N LEU A 39 6.65 10.32 12.10
CA LEU A 39 7.26 9.74 10.92
C LEU A 39 6.73 10.49 9.70
N LEU A 40 7.64 11.14 8.97
CA LEU A 40 7.43 11.83 7.69
C LEU A 40 6.73 13.20 7.71
N GLY A 41 6.60 13.89 8.85
CA GLY A 41 6.05 15.26 8.86
C GLY A 41 4.63 15.38 8.29
N LEU A 42 3.93 14.25 8.10
CA LEU A 42 2.51 14.22 7.81
C LEU A 42 1.77 14.35 9.14
N GLU A 43 1.50 15.59 9.54
CA GLU A 43 0.59 15.88 10.64
C GLU A 43 -0.77 15.23 10.36
N GLY A 44 -1.12 14.21 11.15
CA GLY A 44 -2.44 13.58 11.10
C GLY A 44 -2.54 12.19 10.46
N LEU A 45 -1.42 11.50 10.18
CA LEU A 45 -1.44 10.06 9.87
C LEU A 45 -0.88 9.25 11.06
N GLY A 46 -1.75 8.67 11.87
CA GLY A 46 -1.40 7.82 13.00
C GLY A 46 -0.79 6.47 12.58
N LEU A 47 -0.09 5.82 13.50
CA LEU A 47 0.43 4.46 13.32
C LEU A 47 -0.63 3.44 12.82
N PRO A 48 -1.86 3.40 13.37
CA PRO A 48 -2.88 2.47 12.88
C PRO A 48 -3.37 2.81 11.47
N GLU A 49 -3.41 4.09 11.09
CA GLU A 49 -3.84 4.52 9.76
C GLU A 49 -2.81 4.14 8.70
N LEU A 50 -1.51 4.31 9.01
CA LEU A 50 -0.43 3.85 8.15
C LEU A 50 -0.47 2.34 7.96
N LEU A 51 -0.62 1.58 9.05
CA LEU A 51 -0.69 0.11 9.00
C LEU A 51 -1.93 -0.37 8.22
N ALA A 52 -3.09 0.24 8.43
CA ALA A 52 -4.31 -0.12 7.72
C ALA A 52 -4.18 0.14 6.21
N THR A 53 -3.69 1.32 5.84
CA THR A 53 -3.57 1.72 4.42
C THR A 53 -2.50 0.94 3.68
N THR A 54 -1.35 0.68 4.30
CA THR A 54 -0.30 -0.16 3.72
C THR A 54 -0.72 -1.63 3.63
N SER A 55 -1.43 -2.16 4.62
CA SER A 55 -1.98 -3.53 4.54
C SER A 55 -2.99 -3.66 3.40
N MET A 56 -3.89 -2.69 3.24
CA MET A 56 -4.81 -2.62 2.10
C MET A 56 -4.06 -2.52 0.76
N GLY A 57 -3.01 -1.70 0.70
CA GLY A 57 -2.14 -1.58 -0.46
C GLY A 57 -1.45 -2.88 -0.85
N HIS A 58 -1.06 -3.71 0.12
CA HIS A 58 -0.51 -5.04 -0.14
C HIS A 58 -1.55 -6.02 -0.68
N VAL A 59 -2.79 -5.99 -0.18
CA VAL A 59 -3.89 -6.83 -0.71
C VAL A 59 -4.18 -6.46 -2.16
N ILE A 60 -4.32 -5.17 -2.47
CA ILE A 60 -4.55 -4.69 -3.84
C ILE A 60 -3.33 -5.01 -4.72
N GLY A 61 -2.12 -4.74 -4.23
CA GLY A 61 -0.89 -5.02 -4.95
C GLY A 61 -0.74 -6.50 -5.32
N ALA A 62 -1.00 -7.41 -4.37
CA ALA A 62 -0.99 -8.84 -4.63
C ALA A 62 -2.00 -9.24 -5.71
N GLY A 63 -3.22 -8.71 -5.66
CA GLY A 63 -4.25 -8.96 -6.68
C GLY A 63 -3.84 -8.47 -8.08
N VAL A 64 -3.29 -7.25 -8.17
CA VAL A 64 -2.82 -6.68 -9.44
C VAL A 64 -1.64 -7.46 -10.01
N ILE A 65 -0.66 -7.83 -9.17
CA ILE A 65 0.51 -8.61 -9.60
C ILE A 65 0.07 -10.00 -10.10
N LEU A 66 -0.82 -10.68 -9.38
CA LEU A 66 -1.34 -11.99 -9.81
C LEU A 66 -2.12 -11.88 -11.12
N GLY A 67 -2.94 -10.83 -11.28
CA GLY A 67 -3.69 -10.56 -12.50
C GLY A 67 -2.80 -10.30 -13.71
N LEU A 68 -1.81 -9.39 -13.57
CA LEU A 68 -0.86 -9.08 -14.64
C LEU A 68 -0.02 -10.29 -15.04
N LYS A 69 0.39 -11.10 -14.07
CA LYS A 69 1.10 -12.36 -14.31
C LYS A 69 0.22 -13.37 -15.04
N SER A 70 -1.06 -13.47 -14.68
CA SER A 70 -2.02 -14.34 -15.38
C SER A 70 -2.24 -13.92 -16.84
N MET A 71 -2.12 -12.63 -17.15
CA MET A 71 -2.19 -12.10 -18.52
C MET A 71 -0.84 -12.12 -19.26
N GLN A 72 0.21 -12.73 -18.68
CA GLN A 72 1.58 -12.78 -19.22
C GLN A 72 2.23 -11.41 -19.51
N TYR A 73 1.73 -10.33 -18.91
CA TYR A 73 2.38 -9.01 -18.98
C TYR A 73 3.60 -8.90 -18.05
N LEU A 74 3.76 -9.87 -17.14
CA LEU A 74 4.84 -10.00 -16.17
C LEU A 74 5.48 -11.39 -16.22
#